data_AF-A0A3B4FL58-F1
#
_entry.id   AF-A0A3B4FL58-F1
#
_cell.length_a   1.000
_cell.length_b   1.000
_cell.length_c   1.000
_cell.angle_alpha   90.00
_cell.angle_beta   90.00
_cell.angle_gamma   90.00
#
_symmetry.space_group_name_H-M   'P 1'
#
loop_
_entity.id
_entity.type
_entity.pdbx_description
1 polymer ?
#
loop_
_entity_poly.entity_id
_entity_poly.type
_entity_poly.pdbx_seq_one_letter_code
_entity_poly.pdbx_strand_id
1 'polypeptide(L)'
;MSGFFQMLRKRKELIPLIGFMAFAATGATSASIYFLLTKPDVILNKTSNPEPWERLDPSKPQKLITINQQWKPVEELEIVKSLTK
;
A
#
# COMPACT_ATOMS: atom_id res chain seq x y z
N MET A 1 8.22 -27.98 -20.48
CA MET A 1 8.38 -26.75 -19.67
C MET A 1 9.40 -25.73 -20.22
N SER A 2 9.91 -25.87 -21.45
CA SER A 2 10.97 -24.96 -21.97
C SER A 2 10.53 -23.93 -23.01
N GLY A 3 9.27 -23.97 -23.49
CA GLY A 3 8.84 -23.17 -24.65
C GLY A 3 8.99 -21.65 -24.45
N PHE A 4 8.65 -21.15 -23.26
CA PHE A 4 8.78 -19.73 -22.92
C PHE A 4 10.25 -19.28 -22.85
N PHE A 5 11.10 -20.03 -22.14
CA PHE A 5 12.53 -19.75 -22.07
C PHE A 5 13.22 -19.88 -23.43
N GLN A 6 12.79 -20.84 -24.27
CA GLN A 6 13.30 -21.00 -25.62
C GLN A 6 12.90 -19.83 -26.53
N MET A 7 11.67 -19.31 -26.38
CA MET A 7 11.21 -18.09 -27.06
C MET A 7 12.05 -16.88 -26.67
N LEU A 8 12.29 -16.65 -25.37
CA LEU A 8 13.14 -15.55 -24.88
C LEU A 8 14.59 -15.66 -25.37
N ARG A 9 15.13 -16.88 -25.46
CA ARG A 9 16.49 -17.11 -25.98
C ARG A 9 16.60 -16.83 -27.48
N LYS A 10 15.53 -17.11 -28.24
CA LYS A 10 15.44 -16.84 -29.69
C LYS A 10 15.14 -15.36 -30.00
N ARG A 11 14.39 -14.67 -29.13
CA ARG A 11 13.98 -13.27 -29.27
C ARG A 11 14.35 -12.46 -28.02
N LYS A 12 15.61 -12.01 -27.99
CA LYS A 12 16.18 -11.31 -26.81
C LYS A 12 15.59 -9.92 -26.59
N GLU A 13 15.06 -9.31 -27.64
CA GLU A 13 14.36 -8.03 -27.62
C GLU A 13 13.11 -8.05 -26.71
N LEU A 14 12.50 -9.23 -26.48
CA LEU A 14 11.32 -9.37 -25.64
C LEU A 14 11.64 -9.41 -24.14
N ILE A 15 12.91 -9.69 -23.77
CA ILE A 15 13.33 -9.79 -22.37
C ILE A 15 13.08 -8.49 -21.61
N PRO A 16 13.56 -7.30 -22.06
CA PRO A 16 13.27 -6.05 -21.35
C PRO A 16 11.78 -5.72 -21.33
N LEU A 17 11.06 -5.97 -22.42
CA LEU A 17 9.62 -5.71 -22.51
C LEU A 17 8.83 -6.51 -21.46
N ILE A 18 9.07 -7.81 -21.39
CA ILE A 18 8.43 -8.69 -20.41
C ILE A 18 8.91 -8.36 -19.00
N GLY A 19 10.18 -7.98 -18.83
CA GLY A 19 10.74 -7.55 -17.54
C GLY A 19 9.99 -6.35 -16.96
N PHE A 20 9.81 -5.28 -17.74
CA PHE A 20 9.07 -4.10 -17.28
C PHE A 20 7.59 -4.39 -17.03
N MET A 21 6.95 -5.18 -17.91
CA MET A 21 5.55 -5.59 -17.72
C MET A 21 5.37 -6.41 -16.44
N ALA A 22 6.24 -7.40 -16.21
CA ALA A 22 6.21 -8.21 -15.00
C ALA A 22 6.46 -7.36 -13.75
N PHE A 23 7.46 -6.48 -13.79
CA PHE A 23 7.73 -5.55 -12.70
C PHE A 23 6.52 -4.67 -12.38
N ALA A 24 5.87 -4.11 -13.40
CA ALA A 24 4.66 -3.30 -13.22
C ALA A 24 3.50 -4.11 -12.63
N ALA A 25 3.24 -5.31 -13.15
CA ALA A 25 2.17 -6.19 -12.65
C ALA A 25 2.41 -6.61 -11.19
N THR A 26 3.64 -7.01 -10.85
CA THR A 26 4.03 -7.36 -9.49
C THR A 26 3.95 -6.14 -8.56
N GLY A 27 4.41 -4.97 -9.01
CA GLY A 27 4.32 -3.71 -8.27
C GLY A 27 2.88 -3.31 -7.97
N ALA A 28 1.99 -3.35 -8.96
CA ALA A 28 0.57 -3.04 -8.79
C ALA A 28 -0.12 -4.03 -7.83
N THR A 29 0.16 -5.33 -8.00
CA THR A 29 -0.42 -6.38 -7.15
C THR A 29 0.05 -6.23 -5.69
N SER A 30 1.35 -6.05 -5.48
CA SER A 30 1.91 -5.87 -4.14
C SER A 30 1.42 -4.60 -3.45
N ALA A 31 1.31 -3.47 -4.16
CA ALA A 31 0.75 -2.23 -3.63
C ALA A 31 -0.73 -2.40 -3.23
N SER A 32 -1.50 -3.11 -4.05
CA SER A 32 -2.92 -3.39 -3.78
C SER A 32 -3.09 -4.23 -2.51
N ILE A 33 -2.28 -5.28 -2.35
CA ILE A 33 -2.27 -6.12 -1.14
C ILE A 33 -1.83 -5.29 0.07
N TYR A 34 -0.77 -4.48 -0.06
CA TYR A 34 -0.31 -3.60 1.01
C TYR A 34 -1.42 -2.64 1.46
N PHE A 35 -2.14 -2.00 0.53
CA PHE A 35 -3.23 -1.10 0.87
C PHE A 35 -4.39 -1.83 1.55
N LEU A 36 -4.78 -2.99 1.01
CA LEU A 36 -5.86 -3.80 1.57
C LEU A 36 -5.61 -4.19 3.03
N LEU A 37 -4.36 -4.49 3.39
CA LEU A 37 -4.01 -5.02 4.71
C LEU A 37 -3.58 -3.95 5.72
N THR A 38 -3.04 -2.82 5.26
CA THR A 38 -2.40 -1.83 6.16
C THR A 38 -3.07 -0.48 6.17
N LYS A 39 -3.86 -0.14 5.14
CA LYS A 39 -4.42 1.21 5.04
C LYS A 39 -5.80 1.30 5.66
N PRO A 40 -6.02 2.31 6.51
CA PRO A 40 -7.32 2.57 7.11
C PRO A 40 -8.35 3.08 6.11
N ASP A 41 -7.93 3.61 4.96
CA ASP A 41 -8.86 4.15 3.95
C ASP A 41 -9.68 3.05 3.26
N VAL A 42 -9.26 1.78 3.42
CA VAL A 42 -9.95 0.61 2.87
C VAL A 42 -10.88 0.03 3.93
N ILE A 43 -12.19 0.25 3.74
CA ILE A 43 -13.22 -0.26 4.64
C ILE A 43 -13.56 -1.71 4.27
N LEU A 44 -13.11 -2.67 5.10
CA LEU A 44 -13.43 -4.09 4.94
C LEU A 44 -14.69 -4.52 5.71
N ASN A 45 -14.96 -3.89 6.86
CA ASN A 45 -16.10 -4.20 7.71
C ASN A 45 -16.85 -2.94 8.09
N LYS A 46 -17.77 -2.52 7.22
CA LYS A 46 -18.58 -1.32 7.42
C LYS A 46 -19.53 -1.44 8.61
N THR A 47 -19.96 -2.66 8.98
CA THR A 47 -20.94 -2.88 10.05
C THR A 47 -20.33 -2.69 11.44
N SER A 48 -19.16 -3.28 11.69
CA SER A 48 -18.51 -3.21 13.01
C SER A 48 -17.55 -2.03 13.15
N ASN A 49 -16.98 -1.55 12.04
CA ASN A 49 -16.01 -0.46 12.04
C ASN A 49 -16.19 0.42 10.79
N PRO A 50 -17.21 1.29 10.76
CA PRO A 50 -17.48 2.16 9.61
C PRO A 50 -16.38 3.20 9.36
N GLU A 51 -15.59 3.56 10.38
CA GLU A 51 -14.58 4.63 10.32
C GLU A 51 -13.19 4.12 10.75
N PRO A 52 -12.54 3.25 9.96
CA PRO A 52 -11.23 2.68 10.28
C PRO A 52 -10.10 3.69 10.49
N TRP A 53 -10.16 4.86 9.85
CA TRP A 53 -9.19 5.95 10.02
C TRP A 53 -9.19 6.58 11.41
N GLU A 54 -10.28 6.45 12.17
CA GLU A 54 -10.37 6.98 13.54
C GLU A 54 -9.48 6.24 14.56
N ARG A 55 -8.95 5.06 14.20
CA ARG A 55 -8.16 4.21 15.11
C ARG A 55 -6.66 4.22 14.82
N LEU A 56 -6.20 5.16 14.01
CA LEU A 56 -4.79 5.27 13.65
C LEU A 56 -3.94 5.79 14.80
N ASP A 57 -2.71 5.27 14.88
CA ASP A 57 -1.68 5.75 15.80
C ASP A 57 -0.89 6.90 15.12
N PRO A 58 -1.02 8.15 15.60
CA PRO A 58 -0.35 9.30 15.00
C PRO A 58 1.16 9.32 15.26
N SER A 59 1.65 8.48 16.18
CA SER A 59 3.07 8.36 16.50
C SER A 59 3.81 7.42 15.56
N LYS A 60 3.09 6.70 14.68
CA LYS A 60 3.65 5.72 13.76
C LYS A 60 3.68 6.21 12.31
N PRO A 61 4.69 5.81 11.53
CA PRO A 61 4.76 6.12 10.12
C PRO A 61 3.62 5.49 9.34
N GLN A 62 2.85 6.32 8.64
CA GLN A 62 1.72 5.85 7.84
C GLN A 62 2.09 5.55 6.39
N LYS A 63 3.25 6.00 5.88
CA LYS A 63 3.66 5.79 4.48
C LYS A 63 4.55 4.55 4.34
N LEU A 64 4.59 3.96 3.14
CA LEU A 64 5.49 2.83 2.84
C LEU A 64 6.97 3.20 3.03
N ILE A 65 7.33 4.44 2.69
CA ILE A 65 8.67 5.00 2.89
C ILE A 65 8.50 6.37 3.52
N THR A 66 9.31 6.67 4.53
CA THR A 66 9.37 7.99 5.18
C THR A 66 10.81 8.48 5.18
N ILE A 67 11.01 9.78 4.92
CA ILE A 67 12.33 10.42 4.93
C ILE A 67 12.22 11.63 5.83
N ASN A 68 12.92 11.63 6.96
CA ASN A 68 12.97 12.73 7.93
C ASN A 68 11.59 13.21 8.44
N GLN A 69 10.55 12.37 8.36
CA GLN A 69 9.20 12.73 8.78
C GLN A 69 9.04 12.46 10.28
N GLN A 70 8.63 13.48 11.03
CA GLN A 70 8.30 13.36 12.45
C GLN A 70 6.82 13.01 12.60
N TRP A 71 6.52 12.06 13.47
CA TRP A 71 5.16 11.57 13.73
C TRP A 71 4.79 11.94 15.15
N LYS A 72 3.84 12.86 15.29
CA LYS A 72 3.35 13.36 16.57
C LYS A 72 1.84 13.58 16.47
N PRO A 73 1.09 13.32 17.56
CA PRO A 73 -0.30 13.70 17.63
C PRO A 73 -0.48 15.20 17.45
N VAL A 74 -1.63 15.57 16.89
CA VAL A 74 -2.07 16.96 16.77
C VAL A 74 -3.01 17.23 17.94
N GLU A 75 -2.58 18.07 18.88
CA GLU A 75 -3.30 18.31 20.14
C GLU A 75 -4.72 18.82 19.90
N GLU A 76 -4.91 19.69 18.91
CA GLU A 76 -6.21 20.24 18.55
C GLU A 76 -7.18 19.15 18.08
N LEU A 77 -6.69 18.15 17.33
CA LEU A 77 -7.50 17.03 16.89
C LEU A 77 -7.89 16.14 18.07
N GLU A 78 -7.00 15.93 19.04
CA GLU A 78 -7.31 15.16 20.24
C GLU A 78 -8.37 15.85 21.10
N ILE A 79 -8.26 17.18 21.26
CA ILE A 79 -9.27 17.99 21.95
C ILE A 79 -10.63 17.84 21.26
N VAL A 80 -10.72 18.07 19.95
CA VAL A 80 -11.98 17.94 19.20
C VAL A 80 -12.56 16.52 19.32
N LYS A 81 -11.71 15.50 19.25
CA LYS A 81 -12.13 14.11 19.41
C LYS A 81 -12.67 13.81 20.80
N SER A 82 -12.07 14.39 21.84
CA SER A 82 -12.54 14.27 23.23
C SER A 82 -13.89 14.96 23.46
N LEU A 83 -14.21 16.00 22.70
CA LEU A 83 -15.49 16.73 22.79
C LEU A 83 -16.62 16.07 22.00
N THR A 84 -16.28 15.25 21.00
CA THR A 84 -17.25 14.65 20.06
C THR A 84 -17.63 13.22 20.42
N LYS A 85 -16.80 12.50 21.20
CA LYS A 85 -17.07 11.15 21.69
C LYS A 85 -17.77 11.14 23.05
#